data_AF-A0A7X8XJF3-F1
#
_entry.id   AF-A0A7X8XJF3-F1
#
_cell.length_a   1.000
_cell.length_b   1.000
_cell.length_c   1.000
_cell.angle_alpha   90.00
_cell.angle_beta   90.00
_cell.angle_gamma   90.00
#
_symmetry.space_group_name_H-M   'P 1'
#
loop_
_entity.id
_entity.type
_entity.pdbx_description
1 polymer ?
#
loop_
_entity_poly.entity_id
_entity_poly.type
_entity_poly.pdbx_seq_one_letter_code
_entity_poly.pdbx_strand_id
1 'polypeptide(L)'
;MALPRFGVCPLEDEVLYFEMGASYTAWMRSGQALRILRACSYQPPLRNAENHPTFLWVEALEGFYLLRQHLLGTRPLPWYVLRQVVPDPEENHFFFGFQDLLGDFIQEQGLDVPCEPDSMPAGGLPGT
;
A
#
# COMPACT_ATOMS: atom_id res chain seq x y z
N MET A 1 16.53 -15.95 13.32
CA MET A 1 15.05 -15.86 13.33
C MET A 1 14.56 -16.54 12.06
N ALA A 2 13.52 -17.37 12.13
CA ALA A 2 12.91 -17.93 10.94
C ALA A 2 12.10 -16.84 10.23
N LEU A 3 12.09 -16.85 8.89
CA LEU A 3 11.25 -15.93 8.12
C LEU A 3 9.77 -16.28 8.37
N PRO A 4 8.90 -15.26 8.49
CA PRO A 4 7.49 -15.47 8.63
C PRO A 4 6.93 -16.15 7.39
N ARG A 5 5.94 -17.03 7.57
CA ARG A 5 5.28 -17.75 6.49
C ARG A 5 3.95 -17.09 6.20
N PHE A 6 3.72 -16.79 4.92
CA PHE A 6 2.53 -16.06 4.49
C PHE A 6 2.16 -16.36 3.05
N GLY A 7 0.88 -16.21 2.75
CA GLY A 7 0.33 -16.10 1.40
C GLY A 7 0.21 -14.65 0.94
N VAL A 8 0.10 -14.45 -0.38
CA VAL A 8 -0.05 -13.13 -0.99
C VAL A 8 -1.15 -13.18 -2.04
N CYS A 9 -2.12 -12.27 -1.94
CA CYS A 9 -3.19 -12.10 -2.92
C CYS A 9 -3.11 -10.72 -3.57
N PRO A 10 -3.10 -10.61 -4.91
CA PRO A 10 -3.20 -9.32 -5.61
C PRO A 10 -4.61 -8.75 -5.49
N LEU A 11 -4.73 -7.43 -5.28
CA LEU A 11 -6.02 -6.72 -5.17
C LEU A 11 -6.17 -5.59 -6.19
N GLU A 12 -5.17 -4.72 -6.31
CA GLU A 12 -5.18 -3.54 -7.21
C GLU A 12 -6.44 -2.68 -7.08
N ASP A 13 -6.84 -2.38 -5.85
CA ASP A 13 -8.04 -1.60 -5.55
C ASP A 13 -7.69 -0.18 -5.09
N GLU A 14 -8.36 0.82 -5.65
CA GLU A 14 -8.09 2.23 -5.35
C GLU A 14 -8.70 2.62 -4.02
N VAL A 15 -7.94 3.33 -3.18
CA VAL A 15 -8.44 3.97 -1.96
C VAL A 15 -9.02 5.33 -2.35
N LEU A 16 -10.34 5.47 -2.21
CA LEU A 16 -11.04 6.71 -2.55
C LEU A 16 -10.80 7.80 -1.52
N TYR A 17 -10.83 7.45 -0.24
CA TYR A 17 -10.53 8.36 0.85
C TYR A 17 -10.18 7.62 2.13
N PHE A 18 -9.47 8.32 3.02
CA PHE A 18 -9.26 7.91 4.40
C PHE A 18 -10.20 8.70 5.28
N GLU A 19 -10.97 7.99 6.11
CA GLU A 19 -11.84 8.57 7.11
C GLU A 19 -11.13 8.58 8.47
N MET A 20 -11.16 9.74 9.12
CA MET A 20 -10.63 9.93 10.46
C MET A 20 -11.80 10.22 11.40
N GLY A 21 -12.12 9.26 12.27
CA GLY A 21 -13.19 9.38 13.26
C GLY A 21 -12.86 8.62 14.54
N ALA A 22 -13.76 7.75 15.00
CA ALA A 22 -13.48 6.84 16.12
C ALA A 22 -12.42 5.77 15.78
N SER A 23 -12.15 5.55 14.49
CA SER A 23 -11.06 4.73 13.97
C SER A 23 -10.52 5.35 12.68
N TYR A 24 -9.33 4.95 12.27
CA TYR A 24 -8.79 5.27 10.95
C TYR A 24 -9.30 4.22 9.96
N THR A 25 -10.04 4.62 8.93
CA THR A 25 -10.60 3.69 7.93
C THR A 25 -10.21 4.10 6.52
N ALA A 26 -9.73 3.14 5.71
CA ALA A 26 -9.54 3.36 4.28
C ALA A 26 -10.75 2.79 3.51
N TRP A 27 -11.42 3.63 2.72
CA TRP A 27 -12.56 3.23 1.89
C TRP A 27 -12.11 2.99 0.46
N MET A 28 -12.29 1.76 -0.03
CA MET A 28 -11.83 1.35 -1.35
C MET A 28 -12.94 1.44 -2.41
N ARG A 29 -12.54 1.52 -3.68
CA ARG A 29 -13.44 1.61 -4.82
C ARG A 29 -14.35 0.38 -4.96
N SER A 30 -13.89 -0.80 -4.56
CA SER A 30 -14.74 -2.01 -4.48
C SER A 30 -15.89 -1.93 -3.48
N GLY A 31 -15.87 -0.95 -2.56
CA GLY A 31 -16.82 -0.83 -1.45
C GLY A 31 -16.36 -1.53 -0.17
N GLN A 32 -15.21 -2.21 -0.18
CA GLN A 32 -14.61 -2.73 1.04
C GLN A 32 -13.98 -1.59 1.87
N ALA A 33 -13.98 -1.75 3.20
CA ALA A 33 -13.37 -0.83 4.15
C ALA A 33 -12.24 -1.54 4.93
N LEU A 34 -11.09 -0.89 5.08
CA LEU A 34 -10.00 -1.34 5.95
C LEU A 34 -10.01 -0.53 7.23
N ARG A 35 -10.40 -1.14 8.35
CA ARG A 35 -10.41 -0.50 9.68
C ARG A 35 -9.04 -0.66 10.31
N ILE A 36 -8.20 0.37 10.15
CA ILE A 36 -6.77 0.35 10.45
C ILE A 36 -6.56 0.31 11.97
N LEU A 37 -5.81 -0.70 12.42
CA LEU A 37 -5.33 -0.84 13.79
C LEU A 37 -3.95 -0.22 13.96
N ARG A 38 -3.08 -0.43 12.97
CA ARG A 38 -1.73 0.12 12.91
C ARG A 38 -1.24 0.20 11.48
N ALA A 39 -0.32 1.12 11.25
CA ALA A 39 0.35 1.26 9.97
C ALA A 39 1.79 1.73 10.17
N CYS A 40 2.67 1.36 9.25
CA CYS A 40 3.99 1.97 9.13
C CYS A 40 4.25 2.36 7.68
N SER A 41 4.86 3.52 7.48
CA SER A 41 5.32 3.96 6.17
C SER A 41 6.63 3.28 5.81
N TYR A 42 6.81 3.00 4.54
CA TYR A 42 8.07 2.53 3.99
C TYR A 42 8.36 3.28 2.69
N GLN A 43 9.56 3.86 2.63
CA GLN A 43 10.08 4.54 1.47
C GLN A 43 11.28 3.74 0.95
N PRO A 44 11.19 3.08 -0.21
CA PRO A 44 12.35 2.47 -0.84
C PRO A 44 13.40 3.53 -1.20
N PRO A 45 14.68 3.13 -1.40
CA PRO A 45 15.70 4.00 -1.95
C PRO A 45 15.23 4.66 -3.25
N LEU A 46 15.37 5.99 -3.32
CA LEU A 46 14.89 6.78 -4.45
C LEU A 46 15.73 6.48 -5.70
N ARG A 47 15.11 5.85 -6.71
CA ARG A 47 15.70 5.71 -8.05
C ARG A 47 15.45 6.95 -8.92
N ASN A 48 14.32 7.61 -8.72
CA ASN A 48 13.94 8.86 -9.39
C ASN A 48 13.21 9.76 -8.39
N ALA A 49 13.78 10.94 -8.10
CA ALA A 49 13.20 11.89 -7.14
C ALA A 49 11.84 12.44 -7.61
N GLU A 50 11.64 12.57 -8.92
CA GLU A 50 10.41 13.11 -9.52
C GLU A 50 9.35 12.04 -9.77
N ASN A 51 9.66 10.76 -9.57
CA ASN A 51 8.70 9.66 -9.74
C ASN A 51 9.10 8.49 -8.85
N HIS A 52 8.53 8.45 -7.66
CA HIS A 52 8.84 7.41 -6.69
C HIS A 52 7.58 6.88 -6.01
N PRO A 53 7.50 5.56 -5.77
CA PRO A 53 6.47 4.99 -4.94
C PRO A 53 6.79 5.20 -3.45
N THR A 54 5.75 5.36 -2.66
CA THR A 54 5.75 5.28 -1.20
C THR A 54 4.74 4.23 -0.77
N PHE A 55 5.00 3.54 0.34
CA PHE A 55 4.21 2.40 0.78
C PHE A 55 3.68 2.59 2.19
N LEU A 56 2.51 2.02 2.44
CA LEU A 56 1.96 1.84 3.78
C LEU A 56 1.73 0.35 4.01
N TRP A 57 2.41 -0.20 5.01
CA TRP A 57 2.09 -1.52 5.54
C TRP A 57 1.05 -1.37 6.64
N VAL A 58 -0.08 -2.04 6.48
CA VAL A 58 -1.29 -1.82 7.27
C VAL A 58 -1.76 -3.13 7.88
N GLU A 59 -1.98 -3.13 9.18
CA GLU A 59 -2.84 -4.12 9.84
C GLU A 59 -4.19 -3.47 10.12
N ALA A 60 -5.23 -4.07 9.57
CA ALA A 60 -6.62 -3.71 9.75
C ALA A 60 -7.38 -4.87 10.39
N LEU A 61 -8.60 -4.61 10.85
CA LEU A 61 -9.50 -5.66 11.35
C LEU A 61 -9.75 -6.75 10.29
N GLU A 62 -9.68 -6.39 9.00
CA GLU A 62 -9.86 -7.27 7.85
C GLU A 62 -8.60 -8.06 7.48
N GLY A 63 -7.46 -7.85 8.14
CA GLY A 63 -6.18 -8.50 7.85
C GLY A 63 -5.05 -7.53 7.53
N PHE A 64 -4.07 -8.01 6.78
CA PHE A 64 -2.84 -7.26 6.49
C PHE A 64 -2.73 -6.87 5.03
N TYR A 65 -2.37 -5.62 4.77
CA TYR A 65 -2.45 -5.01 3.46
C TYR A 65 -1.23 -4.15 3.17
N LEU A 66 -0.73 -4.25 1.93
CA LEU A 66 0.28 -3.36 1.41
C LEU A 66 -0.37 -2.35 0.47
N LEU A 67 -0.29 -1.09 0.85
CA LEU A 67 -0.76 0.05 0.08
C LEU A 67 0.42 0.74 -0.59
N ARG A 68 0.17 1.33 -1.76
CA ARG A 68 1.14 2.16 -2.50
C ARG A 68 0.50 3.46 -2.97
N GLN A 69 1.25 4.54 -2.89
CA GLN A 69 1.00 5.78 -3.60
C GLN A 69 2.26 6.15 -4.40
N HIS A 70 2.08 6.67 -5.60
CA HIS A 70 3.18 7.27 -6.35
C HIS A 70 3.18 8.79 -6.15
N LEU A 71 4.38 9.35 -6.02
CA LEU A 71 4.63 10.79 -6.01
C LEU A 71 5.27 11.17 -7.34
N LEU A 72 4.61 12.06 -8.09
CA LEU A 72 5.13 12.67 -9.32
C LEU A 72 5.52 14.12 -9.06
N GLY A 73 6.82 14.37 -8.89
CA GLY A 73 7.34 15.62 -8.33
C GLY A 73 6.73 15.88 -6.96
N THR A 74 5.94 16.95 -6.84
CA THR A 74 5.19 17.28 -5.61
C THR A 74 3.75 16.77 -5.61
N ARG A 75 3.29 16.12 -6.67
CA ARG A 75 1.91 15.67 -6.83
C ARG A 75 1.73 14.24 -6.30
N PRO A 76 0.96 14.04 -5.22
CA PRO A 76 0.52 12.71 -4.82
C PRO A 76 -0.55 12.18 -5.79
N LEU A 77 -0.37 10.93 -6.21
CA LEU A 77 -1.38 10.17 -6.95
C LEU A 77 -2.29 9.40 -5.98
N PRO A 78 -3.40 8.81 -6.44
CA PRO A 78 -4.26 8.01 -5.58
C PRO A 78 -3.51 6.86 -4.91
N TRP A 79 -3.97 6.47 -3.72
CA TRP A 79 -3.51 5.28 -3.02
C TRP A 79 -4.17 4.04 -3.63
N TYR A 80 -3.44 2.93 -3.67
CA TYR A 80 -3.95 1.63 -4.08
C TYR A 80 -3.57 0.55 -3.07
N VAL A 81 -4.51 -0.34 -2.77
CA VAL A 81 -4.23 -1.60 -2.08
C VAL A 81 -3.70 -2.58 -3.12
N LEU A 82 -2.41 -2.89 -3.06
CA LEU A 82 -1.76 -3.74 -4.05
C LEU A 82 -1.85 -5.21 -3.70
N ARG A 83 -1.63 -5.52 -2.42
CA ARG A 83 -1.53 -6.88 -1.93
C ARG A 83 -2.28 -7.00 -0.61
N GLN A 84 -2.99 -8.11 -0.45
CA GLN A 84 -3.31 -8.67 0.84
C GLN A 84 -2.25 -9.71 1.19
N VAL A 85 -1.75 -9.64 2.42
CA VAL A 85 -0.79 -10.60 2.96
C VAL A 85 -1.50 -11.40 4.04
N VAL A 86 -1.46 -12.73 3.91
CA VAL A 86 -2.19 -13.65 4.78
C VAL A 86 -1.19 -14.44 5.60
N PRO A 87 -1.04 -14.17 6.91
CA PRO A 87 -0.10 -14.90 7.75
C PRO A 87 -0.53 -16.35 7.95
N ASP A 88 0.45 -17.23 8.22
CA ASP A 88 0.16 -18.55 8.77
C ASP A 88 -0.49 -18.42 10.16
N PRO A 89 -1.44 -19.30 10.53
CA PRO A 89 -2.22 -19.18 11.78
C PRO A 89 -1.40 -19.19 13.08
N GLU A 90 -0.16 -19.69 13.03
CA GLU A 90 0.70 -19.86 14.21
C GLU A 90 1.55 -18.60 14.51
N GLU A 91 1.51 -17.58 13.65
CA GLU A 91 2.31 -16.37 13.82
C GLU A 91 1.68 -15.33 14.74
N ASN A 92 2.16 -15.31 15.97
CA ASN A 92 1.94 -14.20 16.88
C ASN A 92 2.84 -13.02 16.49
N HIS A 93 2.29 -11.80 16.47
CA HIS A 93 3.02 -10.55 16.14
C HIS A 93 3.48 -10.40 14.68
N PHE A 94 2.79 -11.04 13.73
CA PHE A 94 3.09 -10.99 12.29
C PHE A 94 3.42 -9.60 11.76
N PHE A 95 2.67 -8.56 12.15
CA PHE A 95 2.88 -7.19 11.66
C PHE A 95 4.32 -6.72 11.79
N PHE A 96 4.92 -6.91 12.97
CA PHE A 96 6.28 -6.44 13.26
C PHE A 96 7.32 -7.32 12.57
N GLY A 97 7.12 -8.63 12.55
CA GLY A 97 8.03 -9.55 11.85
C GLY A 97 8.06 -9.32 10.33
N PHE A 98 6.90 -9.05 9.73
CA PHE A 98 6.80 -8.73 8.31
C PHE A 98 7.36 -7.33 7.99
N GLN A 99 7.20 -6.36 8.90
CA GLN A 99 7.75 -5.01 8.73
C GLN A 99 9.27 -5.04 8.49
N ASP A 100 10.01 -5.92 9.18
CA ASP A 100 11.46 -6.06 9.00
C ASP A 100 11.86 -6.59 7.61
N LEU A 101 10.93 -7.24 6.90
CA LEU A 101 11.14 -7.86 5.58
C LEU A 101 10.50 -7.07 4.43
N LEU A 102 9.81 -5.98 4.76
CA LEU A 102 8.97 -5.24 3.83
C LEU A 102 9.76 -4.74 2.61
N GLY A 103 11.00 -4.31 2.80
CA GLY A 103 11.86 -3.84 1.72
C GLY A 103 12.20 -4.93 0.71
N ASP A 104 12.65 -6.09 1.20
CA ASP A 104 12.98 -7.25 0.37
C ASP A 104 11.73 -7.74 -0.37
N PHE A 105 10.60 -7.83 0.34
CA PHE A 105 9.31 -8.21 -0.25
C PHE A 105 8.90 -7.29 -1.40
N ILE A 106 9.00 -5.97 -1.23
CA ILE A 106 8.65 -4.98 -2.25
C ILE A 106 9.54 -5.14 -3.50
N GLN A 107 10.83 -5.37 -3.31
CA GLN A 107 11.78 -5.56 -4.41
C GLN A 107 11.55 -6.87 -5.16
N GLU A 108 11.36 -7.98 -4.44
CA GLU A 108 11.08 -9.30 -5.02
C GLU A 108 9.79 -9.32 -5.84
N GLN A 109 8.77 -8.57 -5.38
CA GLN A 109 7.49 -8.42 -6.07
C GLN A 109 7.53 -7.36 -7.20
N GLY A 110 8.66 -6.66 -7.39
CA GLY A 110 8.80 -5.61 -8.39
C GLY A 110 7.84 -4.43 -8.21
N LEU A 111 7.47 -4.12 -6.97
CA LEU A 111 6.46 -3.09 -6.68
C LEU A 111 7.04 -1.68 -6.62
N ASP A 112 8.37 -1.55 -6.48
CA ASP A 112 9.11 -0.29 -6.38
C ASP A 112 9.39 0.39 -7.73
N VAL A 113 8.76 -0.10 -8.80
CA VAL A 113 8.91 0.49 -10.14
C VAL A 113 8.18 1.84 -10.21
N PRO A 114 8.82 2.90 -10.75
CA PRO A 114 8.16 4.18 -11.05
C PRO A 114 6.93 3.97 -11.95
N CYS A 115 5.90 4.81 -11.81
CA CYS A 115 4.74 4.68 -12.70
C CYS A 115 5.04 5.28 -14.08
N GLU A 116 4.46 4.71 -15.14
CA GLU A 116 4.57 5.31 -16.48
C GLU A 116 3.75 6.59 -16.56
N PRO A 117 4.30 7.70 -17.09
CA PRO A 117 3.60 8.98 -17.16
C PRO A 117 2.39 8.97 -18.12
N ASP A 118 2.37 8.08 -19.11
CA ASP A 118 1.32 8.01 -20.16
C ASP A 118 0.14 7.08 -19.83
N SER A 119 0.23 6.28 -18.77
CA SER A 119 -0.77 5.25 -18.44
C SER A 119 -1.95 5.78 -17.62
N MET A 120 -2.21 7.10 -17.61
CA MET A 120 -3.29 7.70 -16.83
C MET A 120 -4.39 8.31 -17.71
N PRO A 121 -5.68 8.16 -17.33
CA PRO A 121 -6.74 8.92 -17.95
C PRO A 121 -6.45 10.40 -17.73
N ALA A 122 -6.51 11.17 -18.81
CA ALA A 122 -6.46 12.63 -18.74
C ALA A 122 -7.50 13.07 -17.71
N GLY A 123 -7.03 13.56 -16.56
CA GLY A 123 -7.86 14.25 -15.61
C GLY A 123 -8.42 15.47 -16.31
N GLY A 124 -9.59 15.32 -16.92
CA GLY A 124 -10.34 16.39 -17.51
C GLY A 124 -10.66 17.38 -16.40
N LEU A 125 -9.93 18.50 -16.38
CA LEU A 125 -10.45 19.71 -15.77
C LEU A 125 -11.59 20.18 -16.69
N PRO A 126 -12.86 20.21 -16.23
CA PRO A 126 -13.83 21.03 -16.92
C PRO A 126 -13.37 22.48 -16.72
N GLY A 127 -13.28 23.20 -17.82
CA GLY A 127 -12.68 24.53 -17.86
C GLY A 127 -13.28 25.52 -16.87
N THR A 128 -12.42 26.44 -16.45
CA THR A 128 -12.77 27.82 -16.12
C THR A 128 -11.68 28.73 -16.65
#